data_AF-A0A7C5QBF4-F1
#
_entry.id   AF-A0A7C5QBF4-F1
#
_cell.length_a   1.000
_cell.length_b   1.000
_cell.length_c   1.000
_cell.angle_alpha   90.00
_cell.angle_beta   90.00
_cell.angle_gamma   90.00
#
_symmetry.space_group_name_H-M   'P 1'
#
loop_
_entity.id
_entity.type
_entity.pdbx_description
1 polymer ?
#
loop_
_entity_poly.entity_id
_entity_poly.type
_entity_poly.pdbx_seq_one_letter_code
_entity_poly.pdbx_strand_id
1 'polypeptide(L)' 'MPLQDPMESVAPGTVCRRHNILHYVRVTVDGDTMRGEMIPVASIYDGGAHPLPDGRPIDPFTVPPSD' A
#
# COMPACT_ATOMS: atom_id res chain seq x y z
N MET A 1 -2.56 -17.09 -1.61
CA MET A 1 -1.36 -16.92 -2.46
C MET A 1 -0.68 -15.65 -2.01
N PRO A 2 0.61 -15.68 -1.66
CA PRO A 2 1.14 -14.66 -0.78
C PRO A 2 1.31 -13.34 -1.53
N LEU A 3 0.93 -12.25 -0.88
CA LEU A 3 1.45 -10.94 -1.24
C LEU A 3 2.96 -11.06 -1.41
N GLN A 4 3.50 -10.44 -2.47
CA GLN A 4 4.95 -10.41 -2.65
C GLN A 4 5.61 -9.74 -1.45
N ASP A 5 6.81 -10.19 -1.11
CA ASP A 5 7.60 -9.57 -0.07
C ASP A 5 7.87 -8.10 -0.43
N PRO A 6 7.89 -7.21 0.58
CA PRO A 6 8.19 -5.82 0.33
C PRO A 6 9.64 -5.67 -0.18
N MET A 7 9.85 -4.71 -1.06
CA MET A 7 11.17 -4.30 -1.54
C MET A 7 12.04 -3.89 -0.35
N GLU A 8 13.27 -4.42 -0.29
CA GLU A 8 14.24 -4.10 0.78
C GLU A 8 14.57 -2.61 0.83
N SER A 9 14.66 -1.97 -0.34
CA SER A 9 14.96 -0.54 -0.48
C SER A 9 13.93 0.14 -1.38
N VAL A 10 13.49 1.34 -0.96
CA VAL A 10 12.57 2.19 -1.71
C VAL A 10 12.98 3.66 -1.57
N ALA A 11 12.65 4.49 -2.56
CA ALA A 11 12.93 5.92 -2.52
C ALA A 11 12.09 6.62 -1.43
N PRO A 12 12.56 7.75 -0.85
CA PRO A 12 11.74 8.58 0.03
C PRO A 12 10.42 8.98 -0.64
N GLY A 13 9.31 8.88 0.10
CA GLY A 13 7.97 9.15 -0.43
C GLY A 13 7.32 7.99 -1.20
N THR A 14 7.94 6.80 -1.23
CA THR A 14 7.32 5.61 -1.83
C THR A 14 6.10 5.17 -1.02
N VAL A 15 4.96 5.09 -1.70
CA VAL A 15 3.65 4.74 -1.11
C VAL A 15 3.39 3.23 -1.14
N CYS A 16 4.05 2.49 -2.04
CA CYS A 16 3.87 1.06 -2.20
C CYS A 16 5.22 0.37 -2.35
N ARG A 17 5.52 -0.58 -1.45
CA ARG A 17 6.81 -1.32 -1.46
C ARG A 17 6.69 -2.65 -2.18
N ARG A 18 5.63 -2.91 -2.95
CA ARG A 18 5.36 -4.21 -3.56
C ARG A 18 5.05 -4.08 -5.04
N HIS A 19 5.63 -4.97 -5.83
CA HIS A 19 5.30 -5.09 -7.24
C HIS A 19 4.02 -5.90 -7.43
N ASN A 20 3.44 -5.81 -8.64
CA ASN A 20 2.42 -6.75 -9.11
C ASN A 20 1.17 -6.84 -8.23
N ILE A 21 0.70 -5.70 -7.69
CA ILE A 21 -0.52 -5.64 -6.89
C ILE A 21 -1.42 -4.50 -7.40
N LEU A 22 -2.67 -4.82 -7.70
CA LEU A 22 -3.74 -3.85 -7.83
C LEU A 22 -4.18 -3.42 -6.42
N HIS A 23 -4.16 -2.12 -6.17
CA HIS A 23 -4.49 -1.54 -4.88
C HIS A 23 -5.11 -0.17 -5.04
N TYR A 24 -5.80 0.28 -3.99
CA TYR A 24 -6.10 1.69 -3.78
C TYR A 24 -5.35 2.19 -2.54
N VAL A 25 -5.18 3.51 -2.44
CA VAL A 25 -4.62 4.15 -1.26
C VAL A 25 -5.79 4.70 -0.44
N ARG A 26 -5.86 4.32 0.84
CA ARG A 26 -6.75 4.94 1.82
C ARG A 26 -5.95 6.02 2.56
N VAL A 27 -6.48 7.23 2.52
CA VAL A 27 -5.91 8.38 3.24
C VAL A 27 -6.90 8.80 4.32
N THR A 28 -6.43 8.84 5.56
CA THR A 28 -7.17 9.37 6.71
C THR A 28 -6.49 10.65 7.17
N VAL A 29 -7.26 11.72 7.30
CA VAL A 29 -6.81 13.02 7.81
C VAL A 29 -7.44 13.23 9.18
N ASP A 30 -6.63 13.52 10.19
CA ASP A 30 -7.06 13.83 11.55
C ASP A 30 -6.24 15.01 12.09
N GLY A 31 -6.90 16.16 12.24
CA GLY A 31 -6.23 17.44 12.49
C GLY A 31 -5.18 17.74 11.41
N ASP A 32 -3.96 18.04 11.85
CA ASP A 32 -2.82 18.34 10.98
C ASP A 32 -1.99 17.09 10.61
N THR A 33 -2.49 15.90 10.93
CA THR A 33 -1.82 14.63 10.61
C THR A 33 -2.53 13.91 9.47
N MET A 34 -1.76 13.35 8.54
CA MET A 34 -2.26 12.47 7.49
C MET A 34 -1.67 11.08 7.64
N ARG A 35 -2.52 10.06 7.60
CA ARG A 35 -2.12 8.66 7.50
C ARG A 35 -2.51 8.11 6.14
N GLY A 36 -1.54 7.58 5.40
CA GLY A 36 -1.77 6.84 4.16
C GLY A 36 -1.53 5.36 4.38
N GLU A 37 -2.36 4.52 3.78
CA GLU A 37 -2.21 3.08 3.79
C GLU A 37 -2.69 2.47 2.48
N MET A 38 -2.01 1.42 2.04
CA MET A 38 -2.34 0.70 0.81
C MET A 38 -3.34 -0.41 1.12
N ILE A 39 -4.43 -0.48 0.37
CA ILE A 39 -5.39 -1.57 0.45
C ILE A 39 -5.25 -2.47 -0.78
N PRO A 40 -4.72 -3.69 -0.64
CA PRO A 40 -4.56 -4.61 -1.75
C PRO A 40 -5.92 -5.18 -2.18
N VAL A 41 -6.15 -5.22 -3.50
CA VAL A 41 -7.38 -5.72 -4.11
C VAL A 41 -7.11 -7.02 -4.86
N ALA A 42 -6.01 -7.08 -5.59
CA ALA A 42 -5.62 -8.28 -6.34
C ALA A 42 -4.11 -8.34 -6.54
N SER A 43 -3.57 -9.56 -6.62
CA SER A 43 -2.22 -9.80 -7.13
C SER A 43 -2.26 -9.97 -8.65
N ILE A 44 -1.25 -9.48 -9.35
CA ILE A 44 -1.12 -9.54 -10.81
C ILE A 44 -0.04 -10.55 -11.17
N TYR A 45 -0.42 -11.71 -11.72
CA TYR A 45 0.53 -12.72 -12.18
C TYR A 45 -0.13 -13.62 -13.23
N ASP A 46 0.70 -14.32 -14.01
CA ASP A 46 0.25 -15.18 -15.12
C ASP A 46 -0.68 -14.46 -16.12
N GLY A 47 -0.46 -13.16 -16.31
CA GLY A 47 -1.26 -12.31 -17.21
C GLY A 47 -2.66 -11.97 -16.67
N GLY A 48 -2.97 -12.29 -15.42
CA GLY A 48 -4.30 -12.09 -14.82
C GLY A 48 -4.26 -11.34 -13.48
N ALA A 49 -5.43 -10.85 -13.07
CA ALA A 49 -5.67 -10.29 -11.74
C ALA A 49 -6.35 -11.34 -10.86
N HIS A 50 -5.78 -11.59 -9.69
CA HIS A 50 -6.22 -12.61 -8.74
C HIS A 50 -6.64 -11.94 -7.42
N PRO A 51 -7.94 -11.91 -7.10
CA PRO A 51 -8.45 -11.17 -5.94
C PRO A 51 -7.83 -11.62 -4.61
N LEU A 52 -7.55 -10.65 -3.74
CA LEU A 52 -7.08 -10.89 -2.39
C LEU A 52 -8.25 -10.80 -1.40
N PRO A 53 -8.46 -11.80 -0.54
CA PRO A 53 -9.72 -11.98 0.18
C PRO A 53 -9.88 -11.11 1.43
N ASP A 54 -8.79 -10.58 2.00
CA ASP A 54 -8.80 -9.96 3.32
C ASP A 54 -8.80 -8.43 3.30
N GLY A 55 -8.41 -7.80 2.18
CA GLY A 55 -8.41 -6.34 2.03
C GLY A 55 -7.64 -5.61 3.14
N ARG A 56 -6.71 -6.32 3.80
CA ARG A 56 -6.04 -5.80 4.99
C ARG A 56 -5.06 -4.71 4.57
N PRO A 57 -5.06 -3.54 5.23
CA PRO A 57 -4.11 -2.49 4.91
C PRO A 57 -2.66 -2.93 5.10
N ILE A 58 -1.80 -2.51 4.19
CA ILE A 58 -0.34 -2.71 4.23
C ILE A 58 0.39 -1.39 4.01
N ASP A 59 1.69 -1.40 4.25
CA ASP A 59 2.61 -0.27 4.03
C ASP A 59 2.09 1.09 4.57
N PRO A 60 1.68 1.19 5.84
CA PRO A 60 1.20 2.45 6.39
C PRO A 60 2.35 3.45 6.51
N PHE A 61 2.06 4.71 6.19
CA PHE A 61 2.95 5.84 6.46
C PHE A 61 2.15 7.01 7.06
N THR A 62 2.85 7.84 7.83
CA THR A 62 2.29 9.04 8.44
C THR A 62 3.06 10.24 7.94
N VAL A 63 2.33 11.27 7.50
CA VAL A 63 2.87 12.60 7.25
C VAL A 63 2.50 13.45 8.46
N PRO A 64 3.49 13.88 9.26
CA PRO A 64 3.25 14.77 10.39
C PRO A 64 2.87 16.18 9.91
N PRO A 65 2.41 17.05 10.82
CA PRO A 65 2.25 18.47 10.53
C PRO A 65 3.54 19.06 9.96
N SER A 66 3.41 20.00 9.03
CA SER A 66 4.57 20.81 8.60
C SER A 66 4.76 21.93 9.62
N ASP A 67 6.00 22.09 10.13
CA ASP A 67 6.40 23.21 11.00
C ASP A 67 6.31 24.57 10.27
#